data_AF-A0A7Y4TNJ4-F1
#
_entry.id   AF-A0A7Y4TNJ4-F1
#
_cell.length_a   1.000
_cell.length_b   1.000
_cell.length_c   1.000
_cell.angle_alpha   90.00
_cell.angle_beta   90.00
_cell.angle_gamma   90.00
#
_symmetry.space_group_name_H-M   'P 1'
#
loop_
_entity.id
_entity.type
_entity.pdbx_description
1 polymer ?
#
loop_
_entity_poly.entity_id
_entity_poly.type
_entity_poly.pdbx_seq_one_letter_code
_entity_poly.pdbx_strand_id
1 'polypeptide(L)'
;GTPCSSCSTIHGCDHIPNGNCGSCAHPRQDCVMDANQRKLCGYTRGQIGWATIFVETTTADVLWAGTDDDVWLDIGDRQFELDTPDHDDRERGNVEGYALWSPGLQRSDIKRILIRKSPDGFAGGWRLKRVRVWNAGDLICDQDNINKWLEDDHRVWTGCITSREIVSTLRIQVSTADVSWAGTDDDVTLSLAGRNWDLDNDDHDDFERGNTDTFDLDPGSGLYVRDIRFVRIHKSSDGIAGGWKLKGIKIIANGQTLYNNQSINKWLEDDDRTWSASF
;
A
#
# COMPACT_ATOMS: atom_id res chain seq x y z
N GLY A 1 -40.33 -15.63 -11.89
CA GLY A 1 -39.56 -14.61 -12.61
C GLY A 1 -40.17 -14.42 -13.98
N THR A 2 -40.36 -13.18 -14.41
CA THR A 2 -40.90 -12.83 -15.73
C THR A 2 -40.00 -13.41 -16.84
N PRO A 3 -40.54 -14.05 -17.88
CA PRO A 3 -39.74 -14.60 -18.97
C PRO A 3 -39.10 -13.48 -19.79
N CYS A 4 -37.86 -13.69 -20.24
CA CYS A 4 -37.12 -12.75 -21.09
C CYS A 4 -37.92 -12.40 -22.36
N SER A 5 -38.35 -11.14 -22.50
CA SER A 5 -39.16 -10.70 -23.65
C SER A 5 -38.36 -9.94 -24.71
N SER A 6 -37.19 -9.37 -24.39
CA SER A 6 -36.27 -8.77 -25.38
C SER A 6 -34.81 -8.73 -24.91
N CYS A 7 -33.86 -8.51 -25.82
CA CYS A 7 -32.43 -8.36 -25.50
C CYS A 7 -32.06 -6.99 -24.91
N SER A 8 -33.02 -6.08 -24.83
CA SER A 8 -32.85 -4.71 -24.34
C SER A 8 -33.50 -4.48 -22.98
N THR A 9 -34.22 -5.47 -22.43
CA THR A 9 -34.78 -5.35 -21.09
C THR A 9 -33.67 -5.30 -20.05
N ILE A 10 -33.82 -4.35 -19.15
CA ILE A 10 -32.86 -4.01 -18.11
C ILE A 10 -33.31 -4.64 -16.78
N HIS A 11 -32.38 -5.21 -16.01
CA HIS A 11 -32.69 -5.89 -14.74
C HIS A 11 -31.58 -5.66 -13.68
N GLY A 12 -31.90 -5.95 -12.40
CA GLY A 12 -30.96 -5.81 -11.27
C GLY A 12 -30.83 -4.37 -10.76
N CYS A 13 -30.11 -4.19 -9.65
CA CYS A 13 -29.88 -2.86 -9.05
C CYS A 13 -29.12 -1.90 -9.98
N ASP A 14 -28.24 -2.44 -10.82
CA ASP A 14 -27.36 -1.65 -11.69
C ASP A 14 -27.96 -1.39 -13.08
N HIS A 15 -29.22 -1.75 -13.29
CA HIS A 15 -29.94 -1.48 -14.53
C HIS A 15 -29.15 -1.93 -15.80
N ILE A 16 -28.60 -3.13 -15.76
CA ILE A 16 -27.83 -3.69 -16.88
C ILE A 16 -28.77 -4.42 -17.87
N PRO A 17 -28.61 -4.22 -19.19
CA PRO A 17 -29.32 -4.99 -20.20
C PRO A 17 -29.07 -6.49 -20.05
N ASN A 18 -30.14 -7.27 -20.03
CA ASN A 18 -30.07 -8.71 -19.83
C ASN A 18 -29.63 -9.45 -21.11
N GLY A 19 -28.31 -9.59 -21.26
CA GLY A 19 -27.67 -10.35 -22.34
C GLY A 19 -27.55 -11.85 -22.09
N ASN A 20 -28.08 -12.38 -20.97
CA ASN A 20 -27.88 -13.79 -20.58
C ASN A 20 -28.98 -14.75 -21.08
N CYS A 21 -30.02 -14.23 -21.74
CA CYS A 21 -31.06 -15.06 -22.35
C CYS A 21 -30.54 -15.67 -23.66
N GLY A 22 -30.88 -16.94 -23.93
CA GLY A 22 -30.28 -17.74 -25.00
C GLY A 22 -30.47 -17.21 -26.43
N SER A 23 -31.34 -16.22 -26.64
CA SER A 23 -31.58 -15.51 -27.91
C SER A 23 -30.71 -14.25 -28.09
N CYS A 24 -30.00 -13.80 -27.05
CA CYS A 24 -29.30 -12.52 -26.99
C CYS A 24 -27.78 -12.64 -26.76
N ALA A 25 -27.31 -13.80 -26.30
CA ALA A 25 -25.90 -14.03 -26.01
C ALA A 25 -25.06 -14.21 -27.30
N HIS A 26 -24.23 -13.21 -27.64
CA HIS A 26 -23.28 -13.28 -28.77
C HIS A 26 -21.89 -12.70 -28.40
N PRO A 27 -20.79 -13.45 -28.62
CA PRO A 27 -20.76 -14.87 -29.01
C PRO A 27 -21.40 -15.73 -27.92
N ARG A 28 -22.06 -16.82 -28.32
CA ARG A 28 -22.65 -17.77 -27.38
C ARG A 28 -21.53 -18.37 -26.54
N GLN A 29 -21.62 -18.23 -25.21
CA GLN A 29 -20.69 -18.81 -24.24
C GLN A 29 -21.50 -19.77 -23.36
N ASP A 30 -21.09 -21.02 -23.28
CA ASP A 30 -21.83 -22.13 -22.65
C ASP A 30 -21.92 -22.07 -21.11
N CYS A 31 -21.87 -20.90 -20.48
CA CYS A 31 -21.94 -20.83 -19.03
C CYS A 31 -22.65 -19.60 -18.46
N VAL A 32 -23.89 -19.84 -18.02
CA VAL A 32 -24.40 -19.29 -16.75
C VAL A 32 -24.73 -20.43 -15.78
N MET A 33 -25.23 -21.58 -16.27
CA MET A 33 -25.27 -22.90 -15.61
C MET A 33 -25.47 -23.95 -16.72
N ASP A 34 -24.47 -24.78 -17.05
CA ASP A 34 -24.68 -25.97 -17.87
C ASP A 34 -24.56 -27.22 -16.98
N ALA A 35 -25.71 -27.83 -16.66
CA ALA A 35 -25.87 -28.99 -15.79
C ALA A 35 -25.13 -28.91 -14.41
N ASN A 36 -25.06 -30.04 -13.69
CA ASN A 36 -24.59 -30.17 -12.30
C ASN A 36 -23.10 -29.81 -12.04
N GLN A 37 -22.41 -29.16 -12.98
CA GLN A 37 -21.07 -28.65 -12.73
C GLN A 37 -21.17 -27.23 -12.15
N ARG A 38 -21.11 -27.14 -10.82
CA ARG A 38 -21.15 -25.90 -10.02
C ARG A 38 -19.92 -25.00 -10.30
N LYS A 39 -19.81 -24.40 -11.48
CA LYS A 39 -18.75 -23.43 -11.83
C LYS A 39 -19.35 -22.23 -12.55
N LEU A 40 -19.19 -21.06 -11.94
CA LEU A 40 -19.54 -19.76 -12.52
C LEU A 40 -18.34 -19.16 -13.26
N CYS A 41 -18.57 -18.71 -14.48
CA CYS A 41 -17.59 -18.04 -15.32
C CYS A 41 -17.32 -16.60 -14.85
N GLY A 42 -16.13 -16.06 -15.16
CA GLY A 42 -15.71 -14.73 -14.70
C GLY A 42 -16.70 -13.61 -15.06
N TYR A 43 -17.21 -13.60 -16.29
CA TYR A 43 -18.18 -12.59 -16.72
C TYR A 43 -19.48 -12.59 -15.88
N THR A 44 -20.00 -13.78 -15.56
CA THR A 44 -21.18 -13.94 -14.68
C THR A 44 -20.88 -13.59 -13.23
N ARG A 45 -19.64 -13.79 -12.76
CA ARG A 45 -19.19 -13.37 -11.42
C ARG A 45 -19.30 -11.85 -11.25
N GLY A 46 -18.81 -11.07 -12.20
CA GLY A 46 -18.96 -9.62 -12.18
C GLY A 46 -20.42 -9.15 -12.18
N GLN A 47 -21.31 -9.84 -12.92
CA GLN A 47 -22.73 -9.47 -13.04
C GLN A 47 -23.61 -9.79 -11.81
N ILE A 48 -23.18 -10.68 -10.90
CA ILE A 48 -23.93 -11.03 -9.68
C ILE A 48 -23.27 -10.51 -8.39
N GLY A 49 -22.29 -9.62 -8.50
CA GLY A 49 -21.56 -9.07 -7.34
C GLY A 49 -20.47 -10.00 -6.78
N TRP A 50 -20.05 -11.01 -7.54
CA TRP A 50 -18.88 -11.84 -7.21
C TRP A 50 -17.59 -11.18 -7.74
N ALA A 51 -17.13 -10.17 -7.01
CA ALA A 51 -15.85 -9.54 -7.27
C ALA A 51 -14.69 -10.56 -7.26
N THR A 52 -13.61 -10.28 -8.00
CA THR A 52 -12.40 -11.09 -7.92
C THR A 52 -11.81 -10.99 -6.51
N ILE A 53 -11.75 -9.77 -5.99
CA ILE A 53 -11.40 -9.47 -4.61
C ILE A 53 -12.55 -8.65 -4.03
N PHE A 54 -13.02 -9.01 -2.85
CA PHE A 54 -13.90 -8.17 -2.07
C PHE A 54 -13.13 -7.73 -0.82
N VAL A 55 -13.14 -6.44 -0.52
CA VAL A 55 -12.51 -5.89 0.69
C VAL A 55 -13.60 -5.30 1.54
N GLU A 56 -13.59 -5.60 2.83
CA GLU A 56 -14.39 -4.88 3.79
C GLU A 56 -13.47 -4.20 4.80
N THR A 57 -13.70 -2.91 5.03
CA THR A 57 -13.02 -2.15 6.07
C THR A 57 -14.03 -1.76 7.14
N THR A 58 -13.53 -1.46 8.33
CA THR A 58 -14.33 -0.83 9.38
C THR A 58 -13.54 0.32 9.95
N THR A 59 -14.14 1.49 9.96
CA THR A 59 -13.61 2.66 10.67
C THR A 59 -13.98 2.56 12.14
N ALA A 60 -13.05 2.92 13.03
CA ALA A 60 -13.33 2.92 14.47
C ALA A 60 -14.43 3.93 14.82
N ASP A 61 -15.25 3.62 15.82
CA ASP A 61 -16.26 4.54 16.35
C ASP A 61 -15.65 5.44 17.45
N VAL A 62 -14.72 6.31 17.06
CA VAL A 62 -14.16 7.35 17.92
C VAL A 62 -14.12 8.68 17.19
N LEU A 63 -14.03 9.79 17.92
CA LEU A 63 -14.00 11.12 17.33
C LEU A 63 -12.83 11.25 16.34
N TRP A 64 -13.08 11.89 15.19
CA TRP A 64 -12.10 12.13 14.12
C TRP A 64 -11.53 10.85 13.47
N ALA A 65 -12.21 9.71 13.57
CA ALA A 65 -11.71 8.46 13.02
C ALA A 65 -11.85 8.30 11.50
N GLY A 66 -12.68 9.12 10.85
CA GLY A 66 -12.97 9.03 9.40
C GLY A 66 -11.93 9.71 8.54
N THR A 67 -11.98 9.49 7.22
CA THR A 67 -11.05 10.13 6.28
C THR A 67 -11.67 10.26 4.89
N ASP A 68 -11.41 11.41 4.27
CA ASP A 68 -11.71 11.70 2.86
C ASP A 68 -10.54 11.36 1.92
N ASP A 69 -9.42 10.91 2.48
CA ASP A 69 -8.21 10.61 1.72
C ASP A 69 -8.36 9.35 0.86
N ASP A 70 -7.57 9.26 -0.21
CA ASP A 70 -7.55 8.09 -1.07
C ASP A 70 -6.95 6.89 -0.33
N VAL A 71 -7.61 5.73 -0.43
CA VAL A 71 -7.19 4.48 0.21
C VAL A 71 -7.04 3.38 -0.82
N TRP A 72 -5.98 2.60 -0.73
CA TRP A 72 -5.71 1.47 -1.61
C TRP A 72 -5.50 0.17 -0.86
N LEU A 73 -6.04 -0.91 -1.42
CA LEU A 73 -5.54 -2.26 -1.19
C LEU A 73 -4.33 -2.50 -2.09
N ASP A 74 -3.23 -2.92 -1.49
CA ASP A 74 -2.05 -3.39 -2.19
C ASP A 74 -1.85 -4.89 -1.95
N ILE A 75 -1.85 -5.66 -3.04
CA ILE A 75 -1.67 -7.12 -3.00
C ILE A 75 -0.25 -7.59 -3.32
N GLY A 76 0.64 -6.65 -3.56
CA GLY A 76 2.05 -6.86 -3.85
C GLY A 76 2.47 -6.20 -5.15
N ASP A 77 2.10 -6.79 -6.29
CA ASP A 77 2.44 -6.23 -7.61
C ASP A 77 1.38 -5.30 -8.18
N ARG A 78 0.21 -5.24 -7.53
CA ARG A 78 -0.96 -4.49 -8.01
C ARG A 78 -1.62 -3.78 -6.83
N GLN A 79 -2.18 -2.62 -7.12
CA GLN A 79 -2.99 -1.85 -6.18
C GLN A 79 -4.39 -1.67 -6.75
N PHE A 80 -5.34 -1.52 -5.84
CA PHE A 80 -6.72 -1.25 -6.12
C PHE A 80 -7.19 -0.16 -5.19
N GLU A 81 -7.73 0.90 -5.75
CA GLU A 81 -8.37 1.96 -5.00
C GLU A 81 -9.65 1.43 -4.34
N LEU A 82 -9.86 1.82 -3.09
CA LEU A 82 -10.99 1.44 -2.26
C LEU A 82 -11.95 2.64 -2.18
N ASP A 83 -12.76 2.74 -3.22
CA ASP A 83 -13.73 3.81 -3.40
C ASP A 83 -15.08 3.27 -3.83
N THR A 84 -16.14 3.84 -3.28
CA THR A 84 -17.51 3.66 -3.71
C THR A 84 -18.01 4.99 -4.30
N PRO A 85 -18.20 5.08 -5.63
CA PRO A 85 -18.58 6.33 -6.26
C PRO A 85 -19.89 6.90 -5.68
N ASP A 86 -19.91 8.22 -5.49
CA ASP A 86 -21.05 8.98 -4.95
C ASP A 86 -21.47 8.56 -3.52
N HIS A 87 -20.57 7.93 -2.76
CA HIS A 87 -20.77 7.56 -1.37
C HIS A 87 -19.66 8.16 -0.49
N ASP A 88 -20.06 8.62 0.69
CA ASP A 88 -19.16 9.16 1.70
C ASP A 88 -18.60 7.99 2.53
N ASP A 89 -17.52 7.41 2.01
CA ASP A 89 -16.88 6.21 2.55
C ASP A 89 -16.08 6.50 3.82
N ARG A 90 -15.87 5.46 4.63
CA ARG A 90 -14.88 5.44 5.72
C ARG A 90 -15.18 6.41 6.86
N GLU A 91 -16.43 6.87 6.99
CA GLU A 91 -16.89 7.66 8.12
C GLU A 91 -16.83 6.92 9.46
N ARG A 92 -16.82 7.69 10.53
CA ARG A 92 -16.74 7.17 11.90
C ARG A 92 -17.77 6.07 12.15
N GLY A 93 -17.28 4.87 12.48
CA GLY A 93 -18.12 3.71 12.79
C GLY A 93 -18.68 2.96 11.57
N ASN A 94 -18.41 3.43 10.35
CA ASN A 94 -18.87 2.77 9.13
C ASN A 94 -18.19 1.42 8.91
N VAL A 95 -18.91 0.57 8.19
CA VAL A 95 -18.41 -0.66 7.59
C VAL A 95 -18.59 -0.53 6.10
N GLU A 96 -17.49 -0.49 5.36
CA GLU A 96 -17.49 -0.29 3.91
C GLU A 96 -17.11 -1.56 3.17
N GLY A 97 -17.67 -1.75 1.98
CA GLY A 97 -17.46 -2.95 1.16
C GLY A 97 -17.10 -2.61 -0.29
N TYR A 98 -15.91 -3.03 -0.72
CA TYR A 98 -15.34 -2.71 -2.02
C TYR A 98 -15.24 -3.94 -2.91
N ALA A 99 -15.96 -3.91 -4.03
CA ALA A 99 -15.98 -4.96 -5.03
C ALA A 99 -14.92 -4.70 -6.13
N LEU A 100 -13.79 -5.38 -6.07
CA LEU A 100 -12.67 -5.17 -6.97
C LEU A 100 -12.64 -6.20 -8.11
N TRP A 101 -12.74 -5.69 -9.34
CA TRP A 101 -12.72 -6.51 -10.54
C TRP A 101 -11.31 -6.67 -11.10
N SER A 102 -10.81 -7.91 -11.13
CA SER A 102 -9.49 -8.23 -11.69
C SER A 102 -9.51 -9.61 -12.35
N PRO A 103 -9.93 -9.72 -13.62
CA PRO A 103 -9.96 -10.99 -14.32
C PRO A 103 -8.59 -11.67 -14.35
N GLY A 104 -8.57 -12.99 -14.14
CA GLY A 104 -7.35 -13.80 -14.25
C GLY A 104 -6.42 -13.75 -13.03
N LEU A 105 -6.67 -12.87 -12.07
CA LEU A 105 -5.94 -12.86 -10.80
C LEU A 105 -6.23 -14.13 -10.01
N GLN A 106 -5.18 -14.81 -9.61
CA GLN A 106 -5.20 -16.04 -8.83
C GLN A 106 -4.74 -15.77 -7.40
N ARG A 107 -5.05 -16.70 -6.49
CA ARG A 107 -4.66 -16.59 -5.08
C ARG A 107 -3.14 -16.45 -4.88
N SER A 108 -2.34 -17.03 -5.76
CA SER A 108 -0.87 -16.95 -5.78
C SER A 108 -0.34 -15.56 -6.14
N ASP A 109 -1.14 -14.73 -6.81
CA ASP A 109 -0.77 -13.36 -7.17
C ASP A 109 -0.90 -12.41 -5.97
N ILE A 110 -1.65 -12.81 -4.94
CA ILE A 110 -1.82 -12.07 -3.69
C ILE A 110 -0.64 -12.37 -2.77
N LYS A 111 0.42 -11.56 -2.90
CA LYS A 111 1.69 -11.68 -2.20
C LYS A 111 1.68 -10.94 -0.86
N ARG A 112 0.82 -9.94 -0.70
CA ARG A 112 0.55 -9.30 0.59
C ARG A 112 -0.90 -8.83 0.71
N ILE A 113 -1.31 -8.42 1.90
CA ILE A 113 -2.48 -7.55 2.11
C ILE A 113 -1.98 -6.34 2.88
N LEU A 114 -1.91 -5.21 2.19
CA LEU A 114 -1.52 -3.93 2.75
C LEU A 114 -2.62 -2.92 2.44
N ILE A 115 -3.02 -2.16 3.45
CA ILE A 115 -3.89 -0.99 3.29
C ILE A 115 -2.99 0.25 3.36
N ARG A 116 -3.13 1.11 2.36
CA ARG A 116 -2.36 2.36 2.21
C ARG A 116 -3.34 3.52 2.12
N LYS A 117 -3.04 4.60 2.82
CA LYS A 117 -3.72 5.90 2.65
C LYS A 117 -2.79 6.89 1.93
N SER A 118 -3.33 7.84 1.19
CA SER A 118 -2.57 8.99 0.70
C SER A 118 -2.08 9.85 1.86
N PRO A 119 -1.12 10.77 1.63
CA PRO A 119 -0.80 11.83 2.59
C PRO A 119 -2.06 12.57 3.06
N ASP A 120 -2.02 13.04 4.30
CA ASP A 120 -3.17 13.59 4.99
C ASP A 120 -3.63 14.90 4.34
N GLY A 121 -4.92 14.96 4.02
CA GLY A 121 -5.63 16.22 3.79
C GLY A 121 -5.94 16.95 5.11
N PHE A 122 -6.91 17.86 5.08
CA PHE A 122 -7.38 18.51 6.30
C PHE A 122 -8.09 17.49 7.21
N ALA A 123 -7.56 17.26 8.42
CA ALA A 123 -8.07 16.24 9.35
C ALA A 123 -8.07 14.82 8.75
N GLY A 124 -7.04 14.47 7.97
CA GLY A 124 -6.97 13.24 7.16
C GLY A 124 -6.66 11.93 7.88
N GLY A 125 -6.40 11.97 9.20
CA GLY A 125 -6.07 10.77 9.96
C GLY A 125 -7.21 9.74 9.98
N TRP A 126 -6.91 8.47 9.68
CA TRP A 126 -7.93 7.41 9.63
C TRP A 126 -7.70 6.33 10.67
N ARG A 127 -8.70 6.04 11.51
CA ARG A 127 -8.59 4.96 12.49
C ARG A 127 -9.17 3.65 11.96
N LEU A 128 -8.32 2.87 11.30
CA LEU A 128 -8.67 1.55 10.79
C LEU A 128 -8.88 0.54 11.94
N LYS A 129 -10.10 0.01 12.06
CA LYS A 129 -10.50 -0.96 13.09
C LYS A 129 -10.40 -2.41 12.63
N ARG A 130 -10.86 -2.71 11.40
CA ARG A 130 -10.95 -4.08 10.88
C ARG A 130 -10.73 -4.10 9.37
N VAL A 131 -10.11 -5.18 8.89
CA VAL A 131 -10.00 -5.51 7.46
C VAL A 131 -10.40 -6.96 7.24
N ARG A 132 -11.28 -7.19 6.27
CA ARG A 132 -11.58 -8.52 5.73
C ARG A 132 -11.35 -8.52 4.22
N VAL A 133 -10.72 -9.57 3.71
CA VAL A 133 -10.49 -9.71 2.27
C VAL A 133 -10.90 -11.10 1.82
N TRP A 134 -11.71 -11.13 0.78
CA TRP A 134 -12.10 -12.34 0.08
C TRP A 134 -11.45 -12.36 -1.30
N ASN A 135 -11.04 -13.54 -1.76
CA ASN A 135 -10.63 -13.77 -3.14
C ASN A 135 -11.49 -14.86 -3.75
N ALA A 136 -12.21 -14.54 -4.83
CA ALA A 136 -13.13 -15.44 -5.52
C ALA A 136 -14.18 -16.12 -4.61
N GLY A 137 -14.55 -15.45 -3.50
CA GLY A 137 -15.52 -15.92 -2.50
C GLY A 137 -14.90 -16.53 -1.24
N ASP A 138 -13.61 -16.89 -1.26
CA ASP A 138 -12.93 -17.44 -0.08
C ASP A 138 -12.39 -16.31 0.79
N LEU A 139 -12.68 -16.34 2.09
CA LEU A 139 -12.11 -15.41 3.06
C LEU A 139 -10.63 -15.73 3.27
N ILE A 140 -9.75 -14.84 2.82
CA ILE A 140 -8.29 -15.04 2.84
C ILE A 140 -7.59 -14.18 3.88
N CYS A 141 -8.28 -13.17 4.41
CA CYS A 141 -7.80 -12.30 5.46
C CYS A 141 -8.98 -11.87 6.33
N ASP A 142 -8.84 -12.05 7.64
CA ASP A 142 -9.79 -11.56 8.63
C ASP A 142 -8.96 -11.02 9.81
N GLN A 143 -8.89 -9.70 9.92
CA GLN A 143 -8.15 -9.01 10.99
C GLN A 143 -9.09 -8.06 11.68
N ASP A 144 -9.56 -8.51 12.82
CA ASP A 144 -10.29 -7.69 13.76
C ASP A 144 -9.35 -7.03 14.77
N ASN A 145 -9.79 -5.93 15.38
CA ASN A 145 -9.08 -5.19 16.43
C ASN A 145 -7.73 -4.58 16.00
N ILE A 146 -7.62 -4.12 14.75
CA ILE A 146 -6.45 -3.36 14.26
C ILE A 146 -6.29 -2.06 15.08
N ASN A 147 -7.35 -1.27 15.17
CA ASN A 147 -7.46 -0.01 15.93
C ASN A 147 -6.26 0.96 15.77
N LYS A 148 -5.66 0.98 14.58
CA LYS A 148 -4.47 1.76 14.25
C LYS A 148 -4.87 3.05 13.54
N TRP A 149 -4.25 4.16 13.91
CA TRP A 149 -4.29 5.40 13.15
C TRP A 149 -3.34 5.31 11.96
N LEU A 150 -3.87 5.60 10.77
CA LEU A 150 -3.12 5.82 9.55
C LEU A 150 -3.18 7.32 9.29
N GLU A 151 -2.14 8.02 9.71
CA GLU A 151 -2.01 9.49 9.72
C GLU A 151 -0.53 9.85 9.64
N ASP A 152 -0.25 11.10 9.29
CA ASP A 152 1.10 11.67 9.24
C ASP A 152 2.07 10.78 8.44
N ASP A 153 3.25 10.45 8.94
CA ASP A 153 4.24 9.53 8.36
C ASP A 153 3.81 8.03 8.40
N HIS A 154 2.80 7.67 9.19
CA HIS A 154 2.37 6.28 9.45
C HIS A 154 1.15 5.82 8.64
N ARG A 155 1.16 5.98 7.31
CA ARG A 155 -0.03 5.80 6.44
C ARG A 155 -0.33 4.38 5.94
N VAL A 156 0.35 3.38 6.49
CA VAL A 156 0.21 1.97 6.05
C VAL A 156 -0.11 1.01 7.19
N TRP A 157 -0.95 0.03 6.87
CA TRP A 157 -1.15 -1.18 7.67
C TRP A 157 -0.89 -2.41 6.80
N THR A 158 -0.20 -3.41 7.36
CA THR A 158 0.06 -4.67 6.67
C THR A 158 -0.35 -5.85 7.56
N GLY A 159 -1.03 -6.85 7.00
CA GLY A 159 -1.50 -8.00 7.77
C GLY A 159 -1.91 -9.21 6.91
N CYS A 160 -2.33 -10.30 7.58
CA CYS A 160 -2.76 -11.61 7.05
C CYS A 160 -1.79 -12.39 6.16
N ILE A 161 -1.29 -11.75 5.11
CA ILE A 161 -0.52 -12.34 4.04
C ILE A 161 0.67 -11.42 3.84
N THR A 162 1.87 -11.97 3.97
CA THR A 162 3.13 -11.28 3.65
C THR A 162 4.10 -12.30 3.09
N SER A 163 4.31 -12.29 1.78
CA SER A 163 5.39 -13.03 1.16
C SER A 163 6.73 -12.46 1.65
N ARG A 164 7.69 -13.34 1.93
CA ARG A 164 9.05 -12.92 2.32
C ARG A 164 9.82 -12.27 1.17
N GLU A 165 9.39 -12.51 -0.06
CA GLU A 165 10.08 -12.01 -1.26
C GLU A 165 9.77 -10.53 -1.54
N ILE A 166 8.56 -10.09 -1.18
CA ILE A 166 8.12 -8.70 -1.37
C ILE A 166 8.35 -7.90 -0.09
N VAL A 167 8.81 -6.66 -0.23
CA VAL A 167 9.05 -5.76 0.92
C VAL A 167 7.72 -5.24 1.42
N SER A 168 7.28 -5.73 2.57
CA SER A 168 6.06 -5.33 3.27
C SER A 168 6.33 -4.26 4.32
N THR A 169 7.52 -4.29 4.94
CA THR A 169 8.01 -3.23 5.82
C THR A 169 9.43 -2.86 5.42
N LEU A 170 9.74 -1.57 5.41
CA LEU A 170 11.07 -1.03 5.10
C LEU A 170 11.43 -0.03 6.18
N ARG A 171 12.53 -0.30 6.89
CA ARG A 171 13.06 0.55 7.94
C ARG A 171 14.51 0.90 7.65
N ILE A 172 14.83 2.18 7.74
CA ILE A 172 16.17 2.71 7.48
C ILE A 172 16.65 3.37 8.76
N GLN A 173 17.85 3.00 9.21
CA GLN A 173 18.51 3.71 10.30
C GLN A 173 19.70 4.45 9.73
N VAL A 174 19.77 5.74 9.98
CA VAL A 174 20.87 6.60 9.54
C VAL A 174 21.57 7.12 10.78
N SER A 175 22.88 6.96 10.84
CA SER A 175 23.68 7.45 11.97
C SER A 175 24.52 8.63 11.53
N THR A 176 24.42 9.72 12.28
CA THR A 176 25.31 10.88 12.17
C THR A 176 26.53 10.69 13.06
N ALA A 177 27.70 11.15 12.61
CA ALA A 177 28.92 11.05 13.40
C ALA A 177 28.88 11.93 14.65
N ASP A 178 29.54 11.51 15.73
CA ASP A 178 29.73 12.33 16.93
C ASP A 178 31.03 13.13 16.83
N VAL A 179 31.06 14.12 15.94
CA VAL A 179 32.12 15.12 15.86
C VAL A 179 31.50 16.51 15.66
N SER A 180 32.24 17.56 16.01
CA SER A 180 31.75 18.93 15.85
C SER A 180 31.27 19.20 14.42
N TRP A 181 30.12 19.86 14.30
CA TRP A 181 29.48 20.24 13.03
C TRP A 181 29.04 19.06 12.15
N ALA A 182 28.83 17.88 12.73
CA ALA A 182 28.44 16.70 11.95
C ALA A 182 26.95 16.63 11.58
N GLY A 183 26.08 17.40 12.23
CA GLY A 183 24.63 17.42 11.97
C GLY A 183 24.25 18.30 10.77
N THR A 184 23.00 18.24 10.34
CA THR A 184 22.50 19.03 9.19
C THR A 184 20.99 19.24 9.28
N ASP A 185 20.55 20.42 8.86
CA ASP A 185 19.13 20.76 8.67
C ASP A 185 18.71 20.66 7.19
N ASP A 186 19.58 20.14 6.32
CA ASP A 186 19.34 20.04 4.89
C ASP A 186 18.58 18.76 4.54
N ASP A 187 17.69 18.82 3.54
CA ASP A 187 16.94 17.64 3.08
C ASP A 187 17.85 16.46 2.68
N VAL A 188 17.53 15.27 3.16
CA VAL A 188 18.23 14.02 2.84
C VAL A 188 17.32 13.05 2.10
N THR A 189 17.73 12.62 0.91
CA THR A 189 17.01 11.64 0.10
C THR A 189 17.76 10.30 0.07
N LEU A 190 17.02 9.21 0.31
CA LEU A 190 17.43 7.83 0.10
C LEU A 190 16.98 7.34 -1.27
N SER A 191 17.84 6.64 -2.00
CA SER A 191 17.46 5.86 -3.18
C SER A 191 17.74 4.37 -3.00
N LEU A 192 16.72 3.53 -3.26
CA LEU A 192 16.82 2.05 -3.30
C LEU A 192 16.01 1.51 -4.47
N ALA A 193 16.58 0.57 -5.24
CA ALA A 193 15.86 -0.15 -6.31
C ALA A 193 15.08 0.77 -7.29
N GLY A 194 15.64 1.93 -7.64
CA GLY A 194 15.03 2.90 -8.55
C GLY A 194 13.92 3.77 -7.94
N ARG A 195 13.72 3.71 -6.62
CA ARG A 195 12.78 4.53 -5.85
C ARG A 195 13.54 5.50 -4.97
N ASN A 196 12.91 6.63 -4.66
CA ASN A 196 13.44 7.67 -3.78
C ASN A 196 12.47 7.92 -2.62
N TRP A 197 13.03 8.21 -1.46
CA TRP A 197 12.31 8.65 -0.26
C TRP A 197 13.07 9.82 0.33
N ASP A 198 12.35 10.88 0.66
CA ASP A 198 12.88 11.89 1.55
C ASP A 198 12.81 11.34 2.97
N LEU A 199 13.92 11.49 3.68
CA LEU A 199 14.09 11.00 5.04
C LEU A 199 13.81 12.16 5.98
N ASP A 200 12.64 12.14 6.56
CA ASP A 200 12.13 13.17 7.47
C ASP A 200 11.12 12.49 8.41
N ASN A 201 11.29 12.67 9.72
CA ASN A 201 10.34 12.24 10.73
C ASN A 201 9.60 13.49 11.24
N ASP A 202 8.28 13.48 11.10
CA ASP A 202 7.44 14.59 11.53
C ASP A 202 7.69 14.94 13.02
N ASP A 203 7.78 16.24 13.31
CA ASP A 203 8.05 16.79 14.65
C ASP A 203 9.37 16.32 15.31
N HIS A 204 10.35 15.86 14.53
CA HIS A 204 11.68 15.46 15.01
C HIS A 204 12.80 16.23 14.31
N ASP A 205 13.86 16.54 15.07
CA ASP A 205 15.08 17.17 14.55
C ASP A 205 16.06 16.08 14.11
N ASP A 206 15.99 15.73 12.82
CA ASP A 206 16.73 14.62 12.23
C ASP A 206 18.21 14.93 11.96
N PHE A 207 19.00 13.88 11.80
CA PHE A 207 20.41 13.93 11.40
C PHE A 207 21.35 14.66 12.36
N GLU A 208 20.92 14.87 13.59
CA GLU A 208 21.70 15.56 14.61
C GLU A 208 22.97 14.83 15.05
N ARG A 209 23.97 15.61 15.49
CA ARG A 209 25.30 15.10 15.84
C ARG A 209 25.21 13.94 16.84
N GLY A 210 25.75 12.78 16.45
CA GLY A 210 25.82 11.58 17.29
C GLY A 210 24.51 10.79 17.39
N ASN A 211 23.43 11.27 16.78
CA ASN A 211 22.14 10.59 16.78
C ASN A 211 22.09 9.46 15.74
N THR A 212 21.06 8.62 15.90
CA THR A 212 20.71 7.61 14.92
C THR A 212 19.21 7.63 14.74
N ASP A 213 18.80 8.18 13.60
CA ASP A 213 17.40 8.38 13.26
C ASP A 213 16.87 7.13 12.54
N THR A 214 15.60 6.83 12.75
CA THR A 214 14.97 5.61 12.21
C THR A 214 13.72 5.99 11.45
N PHE A 215 13.75 5.74 10.14
CA PHE A 215 12.66 6.06 9.21
C PHE A 215 11.92 4.78 8.82
N ASP A 216 10.62 4.73 9.08
CA ASP A 216 9.72 3.67 8.63
C ASP A 216 9.07 4.08 7.30
N LEU A 217 9.61 3.56 6.19
CA LEU A 217 9.27 3.97 4.85
C LEU A 217 8.18 3.08 4.27
N ASP A 218 7.25 3.70 3.54
CA ASP A 218 6.34 2.96 2.66
C ASP A 218 7.13 2.38 1.46
N PRO A 219 7.24 1.05 1.33
CA PRO A 219 8.00 0.42 0.24
C PRO A 219 7.38 0.63 -1.15
N GLY A 220 6.11 1.03 -1.23
CA GLY A 220 5.35 1.06 -2.48
C GLY A 220 4.99 -0.34 -2.99
N SER A 221 4.19 -0.39 -4.05
CA SER A 221 3.85 -1.64 -4.77
C SER A 221 5.03 -2.18 -5.57
N GLY A 222 5.21 -3.49 -5.62
CA GLY A 222 6.14 -4.18 -6.52
C GLY A 222 7.62 -4.10 -6.14
N LEU A 223 7.96 -3.75 -4.89
CA LEU A 223 9.35 -3.75 -4.41
C LEU A 223 9.72 -5.13 -3.85
N TYR A 224 10.68 -5.82 -4.47
CA TYR A 224 11.17 -7.11 -3.96
C TYR A 224 12.46 -6.95 -3.16
N VAL A 225 12.63 -7.80 -2.15
CA VAL A 225 13.87 -7.89 -1.35
C VAL A 225 15.08 -8.17 -2.25
N ARG A 226 14.88 -8.91 -3.35
CA ARG A 226 15.96 -9.21 -4.30
C ARG A 226 16.46 -8.00 -5.10
N ASP A 227 15.63 -6.96 -5.22
CA ASP A 227 15.94 -5.77 -6.02
C ASP A 227 16.75 -4.74 -5.21
N ILE A 228 16.73 -4.85 -3.87
CA ILE A 228 17.51 -4.01 -2.96
C ILE A 228 18.96 -4.54 -2.93
N ARG A 229 19.78 -4.03 -3.85
CA ARG A 229 21.21 -4.38 -4.01
C ARG A 229 22.14 -3.17 -4.10
N PHE A 230 21.55 -1.98 -4.04
CA PHE A 230 22.24 -0.71 -4.14
C PHE A 230 21.50 0.30 -3.28
N VAL A 231 22.28 1.12 -2.58
CA VAL A 231 21.79 2.25 -1.79
C VAL A 231 22.54 3.51 -2.16
N ARG A 232 21.81 4.62 -2.25
CA ARG A 232 22.36 5.97 -2.31
C ARG A 232 21.70 6.84 -1.24
N ILE A 233 22.51 7.65 -0.58
CA ILE A 233 22.10 8.78 0.23
C ILE A 233 22.59 10.04 -0.48
N HIS A 234 21.69 11.01 -0.62
CA HIS A 234 21.98 12.31 -1.21
C HIS A 234 21.47 13.39 -0.27
N LYS A 235 22.28 14.43 -0.06
CA LYS A 235 21.89 15.62 0.70
C LYS A 235 21.65 16.78 -0.27
N SER A 236 20.65 17.61 0.00
CA SER A 236 20.43 18.86 -0.73
C SER A 236 21.60 19.83 -0.52
N SER A 237 21.59 20.94 -1.28
CA SER A 237 22.64 21.95 -1.23
C SER A 237 22.75 22.59 0.15
N ASP A 238 23.99 22.76 0.61
CA ASP A 238 24.28 23.25 1.95
C ASP A 238 23.58 24.58 2.27
N GLY A 239 22.81 24.57 3.37
CA GLY A 239 22.38 25.77 4.07
C GLY A 239 23.52 26.39 4.89
N ILE A 240 23.17 27.13 5.94
CA ILE A 240 24.16 27.69 6.87
C ILE A 240 24.73 26.54 7.71
N ALA A 241 26.05 26.32 7.65
CA ALA A 241 26.71 25.19 8.31
C ALA A 241 26.18 23.81 7.86
N GLY A 242 25.76 23.69 6.60
CA GLY A 242 25.11 22.49 6.05
C GLY A 242 25.99 21.27 5.77
N GLY A 243 27.23 21.21 6.29
CA GLY A 243 28.05 20.03 6.13
C GLY A 243 27.54 18.88 7.00
N TRP A 244 27.33 17.69 6.44
CA TRP A 244 26.82 16.54 7.20
C TRP A 244 27.83 15.39 7.23
N LYS A 245 28.10 14.81 8.41
CA LYS A 245 28.99 13.65 8.50
C LYS A 245 28.21 12.35 8.68
N LEU A 246 27.86 11.72 7.56
CA LEU A 246 27.25 10.40 7.53
C LEU A 246 28.21 9.35 8.12
N LYS A 247 27.86 8.79 9.28
CA LYS A 247 28.61 7.72 9.95
C LYS A 247 28.16 6.35 9.49
N GLY A 248 26.86 6.13 9.34
CA GLY A 248 26.36 4.80 9.07
C GLY A 248 24.95 4.74 8.51
N ILE A 249 24.65 3.61 7.90
CA ILE A 249 23.31 3.27 7.43
C ILE A 249 23.02 1.79 7.68
N LYS A 250 21.78 1.49 8.07
CA LYS A 250 21.26 0.14 8.19
C LYS A 250 19.92 0.04 7.48
N ILE A 251 19.79 -0.96 6.60
CA ILE A 251 18.59 -1.22 5.81
C ILE A 251 17.96 -2.50 6.34
N ILE A 252 16.71 -2.40 6.79
CA ILE A 252 15.93 -3.51 7.32
C ILE A 252 14.67 -3.66 6.48
N ALA A 253 14.46 -4.84 5.89
CA ALA A 253 13.25 -5.16 5.16
C ALA A 253 12.58 -6.39 5.76
N ASN A 254 11.27 -6.34 6.00
CA ASN A 254 10.52 -7.45 6.62
C ASN A 254 11.15 -7.95 7.94
N GLY A 255 11.74 -7.04 8.73
CA GLY A 255 12.46 -7.36 9.96
C GLY A 255 13.85 -7.99 9.79
N GLN A 256 14.30 -8.23 8.55
CA GLN A 256 15.64 -8.75 8.26
C GLN A 256 16.58 -7.60 7.89
N THR A 257 17.76 -7.56 8.50
CA THR A 257 18.81 -6.62 8.12
C THR A 257 19.41 -7.06 6.78
N LEU A 258 19.21 -6.25 5.73
CA LEU A 258 19.76 -6.49 4.40
C LEU A 258 21.17 -5.92 4.26
N TYR A 259 21.40 -4.75 4.86
CA TYR A 259 22.68 -4.04 4.81
C TYR A 259 22.91 -3.31 6.12
N ASN A 260 24.16 -3.28 6.58
CA ASN A 260 24.56 -2.54 7.76
C ASN A 260 26.02 -2.10 7.65
N ASN A 261 26.24 -0.81 7.49
CA ASN A 261 27.57 -0.22 7.48
C ASN A 261 27.58 0.98 8.43
N GLN A 262 28.30 0.86 9.54
CA GLN A 262 28.42 1.89 10.58
C GLN A 262 29.78 2.62 10.55
N SER A 263 30.52 2.45 9.45
CA SER A 263 31.89 2.89 9.29
C SER A 263 32.08 3.79 8.06
N ILE A 264 31.01 4.40 7.55
CA ILE A 264 31.05 5.28 6.36
C ILE A 264 31.92 6.51 6.66
N ASN A 265 31.62 7.23 7.75
CA ASN A 265 32.34 8.41 8.24
C ASN A 265 32.75 9.40 7.13
N LYS A 266 31.84 9.68 6.19
CA LYS A 266 32.07 10.58 5.06
C LYS A 266 31.37 11.92 5.30
N TRP A 267 32.09 13.02 5.06
CA TRP A 267 31.48 14.34 4.96
C TRP A 267 30.74 14.48 3.63
N LEU A 268 29.48 14.89 3.72
CA LEU A 268 28.61 15.25 2.62
C LEU A 268 28.40 16.76 2.70
N GLU A 269 29.19 17.51 1.94
CA GLU A 269 29.28 18.98 2.00
C GLU A 269 29.71 19.52 0.63
N ASP A 270 29.46 20.80 0.40
CA ASP A 270 29.82 21.53 -0.83
C ASP A 270 29.33 20.79 -2.10
N ASP A 271 30.28 20.35 -2.95
CA ASP A 271 30.00 19.64 -4.20
C ASP A 271 29.97 18.12 -4.03
N ASP A 272 30.34 17.56 -2.87
CA ASP A 272 30.35 16.12 -2.58
C ASP A 272 29.22 15.71 -1.64
N ARG A 273 27.97 15.83 -2.10
CA ARG A 273 26.76 15.60 -1.29
C ARG A 273 26.15 14.21 -1.43
N THR A 274 26.91 13.23 -1.92
CA THR A 274 26.39 11.89 -2.21
C THR A 274 27.28 10.79 -1.65
N TRP A 275 26.63 9.79 -1.04
CA TRP A 275 27.24 8.51 -0.73
C TRP A 275 26.43 7.38 -1.34
N SER A 276 27.09 6.33 -1.81
CA SER A 276 26.39 5.14 -2.31
C SER A 276 27.21 3.87 -2.17
N ALA A 277 26.53 2.73 -2.08
CA ALA A 277 27.15 1.41 -2.04
C ALA A 277 26.28 0.34 -2.71
N SER A 278 26.94 -0.66 -3.31
CA SER A 278 26.31 -1.91 -3.77
C SER A 278 26.57 -3.03 -2.77
N PHE A 279 25.64 -3.97 -2.63
CA PHE A 279 25.71 -5.10 -1.70
C PHE A 279 24.90 -6.32 -2.17
#